data_AF-A0A1A8JUQ9-F1
#
_entry.id   AF-A0A1A8JUQ9-F1
#
_cell.length_a   1.000
_cell.length_b   1.000
_cell.length_c   1.000
_cell.angle_alpha   90.00
_cell.angle_beta   90.00
_cell.angle_gamma   90.00
#
_symmetry.space_group_name_H-M   'P 1'
#
loop_
_entity.id
_entity.type
_entity.pdbx_description
1 polymer ?
#
loop_
_entity_poly.entity_id
_entity_poly.type
_entity_poly.pdbx_seq_one_letter_code
_entity_poly.pdbx_strand_id
1 'polypeptide(L)'
;MPIRKKTNKNPPVLSHEFVIQNHADIVSCVAMVFLLGLMFEVTSKFAVIFITVQYNVTISTNDGPEETAVNHFHHGIKDLATVFFYMLVAIIMHAIIQEYVLDKINRKKHFSKTKHSKFNESGQLSAFYLFSFSWGTSILLSENFLSNPVSLWKGYPHTLMPFQMKFFFICQLSYWLHSLPELYFQKTKKEDIPRQLVYISLYLVHIAGAYVLNLNRLGLVLLVLHYFVELLFHVSRLVYFSNENRQMGFTVWAVLFVLARLLTLSLSVLTVGFGLSTAENQGFDLAAGNFNIFFVRITVLSAICCTQAFMMWKFINFQLRRWREHSDAQSLKKKQAPSKGKSKKDKVNGVNGVNFHGADSPRSRKEKSS
;
A
#
# COMPACT_ATOMS: atom_id res chain seq x y z
N MET A 1 -27.92 -20.86 3.09
CA MET A 1 -28.07 -20.08 4.33
C MET A 1 -29.15 -19.03 4.06
N PRO A 2 -30.25 -18.97 4.84
CA PRO A 2 -31.41 -18.17 4.47
C PRO A 2 -31.09 -16.68 4.61
N ILE A 3 -31.59 -15.90 3.66
CA ILE A 3 -31.46 -14.45 3.60
C ILE A 3 -32.23 -13.87 4.80
N ARG A 4 -31.51 -13.44 5.84
CA ARG A 4 -32.10 -12.74 6.98
C ARG A 4 -32.67 -11.40 6.47
N LYS A 5 -33.99 -11.25 6.52
CA LYS A 5 -34.72 -9.99 6.31
C LYS A 5 -34.00 -8.88 7.10
N LYS A 6 -33.54 -7.83 6.42
CA LYS A 6 -33.10 -6.58 7.07
C LYS A 6 -34.30 -5.99 7.79
N THR A 7 -34.43 -6.22 9.09
CA THR A 7 -35.35 -5.47 9.93
C THR A 7 -34.77 -4.07 10.10
N ASN A 8 -35.53 -3.08 9.64
CA ASN A 8 -35.26 -1.64 9.66
C ASN A 8 -35.30 -1.04 11.08
N LYS A 9 -34.80 -1.77 12.09
CA LYS A 9 -34.73 -1.31 13.48
C LYS A 9 -33.28 -0.93 13.76
N ASN A 10 -33.06 0.32 14.20
CA ASN A 10 -31.76 0.74 14.70
C ASN A 10 -31.27 -0.28 15.75
N PRO A 11 -30.01 -0.72 15.68
CA PRO A 11 -29.49 -1.67 16.65
C PRO A 11 -29.57 -1.07 18.06
N PRO A 12 -29.73 -1.89 19.11
CA PRO A 12 -29.74 -1.39 20.48
C PRO A 12 -28.50 -0.54 20.76
N VAL A 13 -28.67 0.56 21.48
CA VAL A 13 -27.57 1.47 21.85
C VAL A 13 -26.47 0.68 22.59
N LEU A 14 -25.21 0.90 22.21
CA LEU A 14 -24.01 0.16 22.67
C LEU A 14 -23.92 -1.33 22.27
N SER A 15 -24.83 -1.84 21.45
CA SER A 15 -24.65 -3.18 20.88
C SER A 15 -23.45 -3.23 19.92
N HIS A 16 -22.93 -4.43 19.69
CA HIS A 16 -21.86 -4.67 18.72
C HIS A 16 -22.18 -4.10 17.32
N GLU A 17 -23.44 -4.18 16.89
CA GLU A 17 -23.85 -3.62 15.58
C GLU A 17 -23.94 -2.09 15.61
N PHE A 18 -24.34 -1.48 16.74
CA PHE A 18 -24.36 -0.03 16.91
C PHE A 18 -22.96 0.57 16.84
N VAL A 19 -21.99 -0.01 17.54
CA VAL A 19 -20.59 0.48 17.54
C VAL A 19 -20.00 0.43 16.13
N ILE A 20 -20.22 -0.66 15.39
CA ILE A 20 -19.69 -0.78 14.02
C ILE A 20 -20.33 0.24 13.07
N GLN A 21 -21.64 0.48 13.18
CA GLN A 21 -22.33 1.42 12.29
C GLN A 21 -21.95 2.87 12.55
N ASN A 22 -21.70 3.24 13.81
CA ASN A 22 -21.44 4.62 14.22
C ASN A 22 -19.97 4.86 14.64
N HIS A 23 -19.04 3.99 14.24
CA HIS A 23 -17.65 4.06 14.70
C HIS A 23 -16.99 5.40 14.37
N ALA A 24 -17.27 5.98 13.20
CA ALA A 24 -16.75 7.28 12.80
C ALA A 24 -17.19 8.40 13.75
N ASP A 25 -18.47 8.43 14.12
CA ASP A 25 -19.03 9.42 15.04
C ASP A 25 -18.49 9.23 16.47
N ILE A 26 -18.46 7.98 16.95
CA ILE A 26 -17.93 7.64 18.28
C ILE A 26 -16.46 8.07 18.38
N VAL A 27 -15.63 7.72 17.40
CA VAL A 27 -14.22 8.09 17.37
C VAL A 27 -14.04 9.60 17.22
N SER A 28 -14.91 10.27 16.45
CA SER A 28 -14.93 11.73 16.37
C SER A 28 -15.23 12.37 17.71
N CYS A 29 -16.20 11.85 18.48
CA CYS A 29 -16.45 12.32 19.84
C CYS A 29 -15.22 12.15 20.75
N VAL A 30 -14.51 11.03 20.66
CA VAL A 30 -13.26 10.83 21.41
C VAL A 30 -12.18 11.83 20.99
N ALA A 31 -12.01 12.06 19.69
CA ALA A 31 -11.07 13.07 19.17
C ALA A 31 -11.44 14.49 19.65
N MET A 32 -12.73 14.82 19.74
CA MET A 32 -13.21 16.10 20.26
C MET A 32 -12.88 16.35 21.72
N VAL A 33 -12.76 15.32 22.56
CA VAL A 33 -12.32 15.49 23.95
C VAL A 33 -10.94 16.15 24.00
N PHE A 34 -10.02 15.75 23.11
CA PHE A 34 -8.70 16.37 23.04
C PHE A 34 -8.76 17.80 22.50
N LEU A 35 -9.56 18.06 21.46
CA LEU A 35 -9.68 19.42 20.90
C LEU A 35 -10.34 20.39 21.89
N LEU A 36 -11.44 20.00 22.53
CA LEU A 36 -12.09 20.80 23.57
C LEU A 36 -11.20 20.95 24.81
N GLY A 37 -10.37 19.94 25.09
CA GLY A 37 -9.35 20.02 26.13
C GLY A 37 -8.36 21.16 25.93
N LEU A 38 -8.17 21.67 24.71
CA LEU A 38 -7.34 22.87 24.47
C LEU A 38 -7.99 24.17 24.95
N MET A 39 -9.31 24.20 25.16
CA MET A 39 -10.04 25.42 25.52
C MET A 39 -9.86 25.84 26.99
N PHE A 40 -9.45 24.93 27.87
CA PHE A 40 -9.24 25.22 29.29
C PHE A 40 -7.77 25.06 29.68
N GLU A 41 -7.26 25.96 30.52
CA GLU A 41 -5.84 26.05 30.87
C GLU A 41 -5.28 24.78 31.53
N VAL A 42 -6.07 24.11 32.38
CA VAL A 42 -5.64 22.89 33.07
C VAL A 42 -5.58 21.71 32.10
N THR A 43 -6.61 21.54 31.27
CA THR A 43 -6.69 20.41 30.32
C THR A 43 -5.79 20.59 29.11
N SER A 44 -5.47 21.83 28.73
CA SER A 44 -4.64 22.12 27.55
C SER A 44 -3.23 21.55 27.70
N LYS A 45 -2.66 21.58 28.92
CA LYS A 45 -1.36 20.99 29.25
C LYS A 45 -1.28 19.49 28.90
N PHE A 46 -2.40 18.78 28.96
CA PHE A 46 -2.48 17.36 28.61
C PHE A 46 -2.88 17.17 27.14
N ALA A 47 -3.89 17.90 26.66
CA ALA A 47 -4.40 17.80 25.30
C ALA A 47 -3.32 18.09 24.23
N VAL A 48 -2.43 19.06 24.49
CA VAL A 48 -1.33 19.41 23.58
C VAL A 48 -0.41 18.21 23.31
N ILE A 49 -0.18 17.31 24.28
CA ILE A 49 0.68 16.13 24.12
C ILE A 49 0.16 15.19 23.02
N PHE A 50 -1.16 15.12 22.88
CA PHE A 50 -1.82 14.29 21.86
C PHE A 50 -1.85 14.96 20.49
N ILE A 51 -1.93 16.29 20.42
CA ILE A 51 -2.22 16.99 19.17
C ILE A 51 -0.94 17.44 18.46
N THR A 52 0.05 17.94 19.20
CA THR A 52 1.24 18.55 18.60
C THR A 52 2.40 17.57 18.46
N VAL A 53 3.30 17.86 17.51
CA VAL A 53 4.55 17.11 17.38
C VAL A 53 5.46 17.42 18.58
N GLN A 54 5.92 16.39 19.28
CA GLN A 54 6.63 16.54 20.55
C GLN A 54 8.14 16.77 20.36
N TYR A 55 8.84 17.15 21.43
CA TYR A 55 10.31 17.26 21.47
C TYR A 55 10.92 18.27 20.47
N ASN A 56 10.31 19.46 20.35
CA ASN A 56 10.87 20.56 19.57
C ASN A 56 12.18 21.06 20.20
N VAL A 57 13.18 21.32 19.35
CA VAL A 57 14.47 21.92 19.66
C VAL A 57 14.70 23.02 18.65
N THR A 58 14.77 24.26 19.12
CA THR A 58 15.06 25.41 18.28
C THR A 58 16.56 25.62 18.20
N ILE A 59 17.10 25.58 16.98
CA ILE A 59 18.52 25.83 16.70
C ILE A 59 18.60 27.16 15.95
N SER A 60 19.30 28.14 16.53
CA SER A 60 19.61 29.39 15.87
C SER A 60 20.76 29.17 14.89
N THR A 61 20.53 29.41 13.60
CA THR A 61 21.60 29.37 12.59
C THR A 61 22.06 30.80 12.26
N ASN A 62 23.33 31.07 12.59
CA ASN A 62 24.18 32.26 12.31
C ASN A 62 24.37 33.28 13.44
N ASP A 63 25.65 33.53 13.77
CA ASP A 63 26.18 34.71 14.48
C ASP A 63 26.15 35.99 13.60
N GLY A 64 25.05 36.22 12.87
CA GLY A 64 24.85 37.36 11.97
C GLY A 64 23.60 38.18 12.34
N PRO A 65 23.36 39.35 11.72
CA PRO A 65 22.28 40.27 12.11
C PRO A 65 20.85 39.73 11.86
N GLU A 66 20.69 38.59 11.17
CA GLU A 66 19.41 37.91 10.94
C GLU A 66 19.45 36.50 11.53
N GLU A 67 19.16 36.38 12.83
CA GLU A 67 18.97 35.09 13.50
C GLU A 67 17.75 34.38 12.90
N THR A 68 17.99 33.32 12.12
CA THR A 68 16.93 32.42 11.66
C THR A 68 16.84 31.22 12.60
N ALA A 69 15.78 31.17 13.39
CA ALA A 69 15.50 30.06 14.29
C ALA A 69 14.85 28.90 13.51
N VAL A 70 15.55 27.76 13.40
CA VAL A 70 15.04 26.56 12.72
C VAL A 70 14.66 25.50 13.74
N ASN A 71 13.41 25.05 13.69
CA ASN A 71 12.85 24.03 14.60
C ASN A 71 13.17 22.62 14.11
N HIS A 72 13.83 21.84 14.95
CA HIS A 72 14.12 20.42 14.78
C HIS A 72 13.47 19.59 15.89
N PHE A 73 13.37 18.28 15.69
CA PHE A 73 12.66 17.42 16.62
C PHE A 73 13.39 16.11 16.87
N HIS A 74 13.47 15.72 18.14
CA HIS A 74 13.88 14.37 18.54
C HIS A 74 12.70 13.41 18.50
N HIS A 75 12.94 12.10 18.52
CA HIS A 75 11.90 11.12 18.83
C HIS A 75 11.83 10.86 20.34
N GLY A 76 10.68 10.42 20.86
CA GLY A 76 10.57 9.99 22.25
C GLY A 76 9.20 9.42 22.62
N ILE A 77 9.06 8.97 23.86
CA ILE A 77 7.88 8.22 24.32
C ILE A 77 6.56 9.00 24.21
N LYS A 78 6.60 10.34 24.34
CA LYS A 78 5.40 11.18 24.19
C LYS A 78 4.81 11.13 22.78
N ASP A 79 5.60 10.74 21.78
CA ASP A 79 5.10 10.56 20.40
C ASP A 79 4.05 9.44 20.33
N LEU A 80 3.99 8.50 21.29
CA LEU A 80 2.92 7.50 21.36
C LEU A 80 1.53 8.13 21.55
N ALA A 81 1.43 9.20 22.35
CA ALA A 81 0.18 9.93 22.52
C ALA A 81 -0.23 10.64 21.22
N THR A 82 0.74 11.22 20.53
CA THR A 82 0.54 11.85 19.22
C THR A 82 0.10 10.82 18.17
N VAL A 83 0.78 9.67 18.10
CA VAL A 83 0.40 8.55 17.23
C VAL A 83 -1.01 8.04 17.55
N PHE A 84 -1.39 7.95 18.83
CA PHE A 84 -2.75 7.57 19.20
C PHE A 84 -3.79 8.57 18.69
N PHE A 85 -3.57 9.88 18.86
CA PHE A 85 -4.49 10.89 18.36
C PHE A 85 -4.65 10.84 16.84
N TYR A 86 -3.53 10.79 16.10
CA TYR A 86 -3.58 10.71 14.64
C TYR A 86 -4.10 9.35 14.14
N MET A 87 -4.07 8.30 14.95
CA MET A 87 -4.78 7.05 14.66
C MET A 87 -6.30 7.26 14.70
N LEU A 88 -6.84 8.03 15.66
CA LEU A 88 -8.26 8.40 15.68
C LEU A 88 -8.62 9.21 14.42
N VAL A 89 -7.78 10.18 14.06
CA VAL A 89 -7.95 10.95 12.82
C VAL A 89 -7.93 10.03 11.59
N ALA A 90 -7.04 9.04 11.54
CA ALA A 90 -6.98 8.08 10.45
C ALA A 90 -8.27 7.23 10.34
N ILE A 91 -8.88 6.81 11.45
CA ILE A 91 -10.17 6.11 11.45
C ILE A 91 -11.28 7.00 10.86
N ILE A 92 -11.35 8.27 11.28
CA ILE A 92 -12.33 9.24 10.78
C ILE A 92 -12.13 9.47 9.27
N MET A 93 -10.89 9.70 8.84
CA MET A 93 -10.56 9.90 7.42
C MET A 93 -10.89 8.68 6.57
N HIS A 94 -10.61 7.48 7.07
CA HIS A 94 -10.96 6.23 6.39
C HIS A 94 -12.47 6.11 6.19
N ALA A 95 -13.26 6.40 7.22
CA ALA A 95 -14.73 6.40 7.13
C ALA A 95 -15.26 7.43 6.13
N ILE A 96 -14.71 8.66 6.13
CA ILE A 96 -15.07 9.71 5.18
C ILE A 96 -14.78 9.27 3.74
N ILE A 97 -13.59 8.75 3.47
CA ILE A 97 -13.21 8.25 2.14
C ILE A 97 -14.15 7.09 1.73
N GLN A 98 -14.48 6.21 2.67
CA GLN A 98 -15.36 5.07 2.43
C GLN A 98 -16.74 5.53 1.98
N GLU A 99 -17.38 6.40 2.76
CA GLU A 99 -18.77 6.83 2.56
C GLU A 99 -18.93 7.76 1.35
N TYR A 100 -18.10 8.80 1.27
CA TYR A 100 -18.28 9.89 0.30
C TYR A 100 -17.67 9.59 -1.07
N VAL A 101 -16.62 8.76 -1.12
CA VAL A 101 -15.91 8.45 -2.37
C VAL A 101 -16.22 7.02 -2.82
N LEU A 102 -15.79 6.01 -2.05
CA LEU A 102 -15.77 4.63 -2.53
C LEU A 102 -17.17 4.04 -2.69
N ASP A 103 -18.03 4.21 -1.69
CA ASP A 103 -19.39 3.68 -1.74
C ASP A 103 -20.22 4.40 -2.82
N LYS A 104 -19.96 5.69 -3.07
CA LYS A 104 -20.61 6.44 -4.16
C LYS A 104 -20.23 5.88 -5.53
N ILE A 105 -18.95 5.53 -5.74
CA ILE A 105 -18.49 4.90 -6.98
C ILE A 105 -19.09 3.49 -7.13
N ASN A 106 -19.11 2.70 -6.06
CA ASN A 106 -19.66 1.35 -6.07
C ASN A 106 -21.14 1.31 -6.39
N ARG A 107 -21.94 2.22 -5.81
CA ARG A 107 -23.38 2.35 -6.11
C ARG A 107 -23.62 2.61 -7.59
N LYS A 108 -22.73 3.36 -8.26
CA LYS A 108 -22.81 3.65 -9.70
C LYS A 108 -22.42 2.48 -10.60
N LYS A 109 -21.52 1.60 -10.15
CA LYS A 109 -20.91 0.53 -10.97
C LYS A 109 -21.51 -0.86 -10.74
N HIS A 110 -22.43 -1.03 -9.80
CA HIS A 110 -23.15 -2.29 -9.52
C HIS A 110 -22.25 -3.54 -9.46
N PHE A 111 -21.14 -3.46 -8.72
CA PHE A 111 -20.21 -4.58 -8.58
C PHE A 111 -20.80 -5.76 -7.78
N SER A 112 -20.32 -6.98 -8.08
CA SER A 112 -20.60 -8.15 -7.25
C SER A 112 -20.03 -7.97 -5.83
N LYS A 113 -20.58 -8.67 -4.83
CA LYS A 113 -20.17 -8.55 -3.42
C LYS A 113 -18.66 -8.73 -3.21
N THR A 114 -18.05 -9.69 -3.91
CA THR A 114 -16.60 -9.95 -3.83
C THR A 114 -15.77 -8.85 -4.51
N LYS A 115 -16.22 -8.36 -5.67
CA LYS A 115 -15.54 -7.27 -6.39
C LYS A 115 -15.64 -5.95 -5.62
N HIS A 116 -16.79 -5.70 -4.99
CA HIS A 116 -17.05 -4.55 -4.12
C HIS A 116 -16.08 -4.48 -2.93
N SER A 117 -15.96 -5.56 -2.15
CA SER A 117 -15.05 -5.59 -0.99
C SER A 117 -13.59 -5.34 -1.41
N LYS A 118 -13.15 -5.99 -2.50
CA LYS A 118 -11.80 -5.81 -3.07
C LYS A 118 -11.56 -4.41 -3.65
N PHE A 119 -12.60 -3.79 -4.21
CA PHE A 119 -12.54 -2.42 -4.72
C PHE A 119 -12.38 -1.43 -3.56
N ASN A 120 -13.13 -1.61 -2.47
CA ASN A 120 -13.02 -0.76 -1.27
C ASN A 120 -11.62 -0.82 -0.64
N GLU A 121 -11.11 -2.03 -0.39
CA GLU A 121 -9.75 -2.24 0.11
C GLU A 121 -8.72 -1.55 -0.78
N SER A 122 -8.80 -1.77 -2.10
CA SER A 122 -7.88 -1.15 -3.04
C SER A 122 -8.04 0.36 -3.14
N GLY A 123 -9.27 0.87 -2.95
CA GLY A 123 -9.60 2.30 -2.97
C GLY A 123 -8.97 3.04 -1.80
N GLN A 124 -9.16 2.52 -0.59
CA GLN A 124 -8.57 3.06 0.64
C GLN A 124 -7.05 3.07 0.56
N LEU A 125 -6.44 1.94 0.18
CA LEU A 125 -4.99 1.82 0.05
C LEU A 125 -4.44 2.72 -1.06
N SER A 126 -5.14 2.87 -2.19
CA SER A 126 -4.71 3.81 -3.24
C SER A 126 -4.69 5.25 -2.75
N ALA A 127 -5.72 5.68 -2.02
CA ALA A 127 -5.79 7.03 -1.47
C ALA A 127 -4.65 7.29 -0.48
N PHE A 128 -4.41 6.34 0.43
CA PHE A 128 -3.31 6.42 1.39
C PHE A 128 -1.95 6.44 0.70
N TYR A 129 -1.67 5.48 -0.20
CA TYR A 129 -0.37 5.41 -0.85
C TYR A 129 -0.10 6.61 -1.75
N LEU A 130 -1.12 7.17 -2.40
CA LEU A 130 -0.96 8.40 -3.19
C LEU A 130 -0.52 9.55 -2.31
N PHE A 131 -1.25 9.81 -1.22
CA PHE A 131 -0.92 10.88 -0.29
C PHE A 131 0.46 10.69 0.34
N SER A 132 0.74 9.49 0.87
CA SER A 132 2.01 9.18 1.53
C SER A 132 3.20 9.18 0.57
N PHE A 133 3.05 8.69 -0.66
CA PHE A 133 4.10 8.75 -1.68
C PHE A 133 4.40 10.20 -2.07
N SER A 134 3.37 11.01 -2.34
CA SER A 134 3.55 12.41 -2.71
C SER A 134 4.21 13.23 -1.60
N TRP A 135 3.74 13.08 -0.35
CA TRP A 135 4.32 13.77 0.78
C TRP A 135 5.76 13.31 1.06
N GLY A 136 6.00 11.99 1.09
CA GLY A 136 7.34 11.46 1.30
C GLY A 136 8.32 11.92 0.21
N THR A 137 7.90 11.93 -1.06
CA THR A 137 8.69 12.46 -2.17
C THR A 137 8.99 13.95 -1.99
N SER A 138 8.01 14.76 -1.54
CA SER A 138 8.23 16.17 -1.24
C SER A 138 9.34 16.37 -0.19
N ILE A 139 9.39 15.53 0.84
CA ILE A 139 10.44 15.57 1.87
C ILE A 139 11.79 15.14 1.29
N LEU A 140 11.82 14.09 0.46
CA LEU A 140 13.06 13.65 -0.18
C LEU A 140 13.67 14.73 -1.08
N LEU A 141 12.83 15.51 -1.76
CA LEU A 141 13.25 16.63 -2.60
C LEU A 141 13.72 17.83 -1.75
N SER A 142 13.01 18.18 -0.68
CA SER A 142 13.41 19.30 0.18
C SER A 142 14.74 19.05 0.89
N GLU A 143 14.97 17.81 1.33
CA GLU A 143 16.19 17.41 2.06
C GLU A 143 17.34 16.95 1.13
N ASN A 144 17.14 16.94 -0.19
CA ASN A 144 18.12 16.51 -1.20
C ASN A 144 18.69 15.09 -1.00
N PHE A 145 17.95 14.17 -0.37
CA PHE A 145 18.43 12.80 -0.09
C PHE A 145 18.65 11.95 -1.35
N LEU A 146 17.96 12.26 -2.46
CA LEU A 146 18.08 11.52 -3.71
C LEU A 146 19.40 11.79 -4.46
N SER A 147 20.00 12.96 -4.24
CA SER A 147 21.17 13.42 -4.99
C SER A 147 22.48 12.84 -4.46
N ASN A 148 22.52 12.41 -3.19
CA ASN A 148 23.72 11.87 -2.57
C ASN A 148 23.39 10.68 -1.64
N PRO A 149 23.57 9.43 -2.11
CA PRO A 149 23.34 8.24 -1.30
C PRO A 149 24.14 8.20 0.01
N VAL A 150 25.31 8.84 0.06
CA VAL A 150 26.15 8.91 1.27
C VAL A 150 25.44 9.64 2.42
N SER A 151 24.51 10.55 2.10
CA SER A 151 23.71 11.27 3.10
C SER A 151 22.84 10.34 3.98
N LEU A 152 22.58 9.10 3.52
CA LEU A 152 21.76 8.14 4.25
C LEU A 152 22.43 7.60 5.51
N TRP A 153 23.77 7.58 5.59
CA TRP A 153 24.52 7.15 6.77
C TRP A 153 25.50 8.19 7.30
N LYS A 154 25.92 9.17 6.48
CA LYS A 154 26.84 10.22 6.93
C LYS A 154 26.23 11.04 8.05
N GLY A 155 26.97 11.20 9.15
CA GLY A 155 26.52 11.92 10.33
C GLY A 155 25.43 11.18 11.12
N TYR A 156 25.24 9.88 10.90
CA TYR A 156 24.48 9.04 11.83
C TYR A 156 25.10 9.14 13.23
N PRO A 157 24.33 9.14 14.34
CA PRO A 157 22.88 9.05 14.41
C PRO A 157 22.17 10.34 14.00
N HIS A 158 21.11 10.22 13.19
CA HIS A 158 20.27 11.35 12.76
C HIS A 158 19.17 11.63 13.79
N THR A 159 19.57 12.11 14.97
CA THR A 159 18.67 12.32 16.12
C THR A 159 17.73 13.52 15.96
N LEU A 160 18.06 14.45 15.07
CA LEU A 160 17.26 15.64 14.76
C LEU A 160 16.55 15.46 13.41
N MET A 161 15.23 15.66 13.42
CA MET A 161 14.38 15.62 12.23
C MET A 161 13.68 16.96 12.01
N PRO A 162 13.51 17.41 10.75
CA PRO A 162 12.61 18.51 10.47
C PRO A 162 11.16 18.11 10.76
N PHE A 163 10.31 19.09 11.03
CA PHE A 163 8.88 18.88 11.35
C PHE A 163 8.19 17.93 10.36
N GLN A 164 8.36 18.19 9.05
CA GLN A 164 7.71 17.41 7.99
C GLN A 164 8.07 15.93 8.05
N MET A 165 9.35 15.63 8.29
CA MET A 165 9.82 14.25 8.39
C MET A 165 9.30 13.57 9.65
N LYS A 166 9.39 14.23 10.81
CA LYS A 166 8.87 13.65 12.06
C LYS A 166 7.36 13.40 11.97
N PHE A 167 6.61 14.40 11.49
CA PHE A 167 5.17 14.31 11.38
C PHE A 167 4.75 13.24 10.35
N PHE A 168 5.50 13.09 9.26
CA PHE A 168 5.30 11.99 8.31
C PHE A 168 5.37 10.63 9.02
N PHE A 169 6.44 10.33 9.78
CA PHE A 169 6.58 9.06 10.51
C PHE A 169 5.44 8.82 11.51
N ILE A 170 5.03 9.84 12.27
CA ILE A 170 3.89 9.77 13.18
C ILE A 170 2.62 9.37 12.42
N CYS A 171 2.32 10.04 11.30
CA CYS A 171 1.16 9.72 10.47
C CYS A 171 1.23 8.31 9.87
N GLN A 172 2.42 7.84 9.47
CA GLN A 172 2.58 6.48 8.95
C GLN A 172 2.29 5.43 10.02
N LEU A 173 2.85 5.58 11.22
CA LEU A 173 2.56 4.69 12.36
C LEU A 173 1.07 4.70 12.73
N SER A 174 0.49 5.90 12.78
CA SER A 174 -0.92 6.12 13.08
C SER A 174 -1.84 5.39 12.10
N TYR A 175 -1.55 5.48 10.80
CA TYR A 175 -2.33 4.81 9.76
C TYR A 175 -2.25 3.28 9.89
N TRP A 176 -1.05 2.72 10.08
CA TRP A 176 -0.93 1.27 10.20
C TRP A 176 -1.53 0.74 11.50
N LEU A 177 -1.52 1.52 12.58
CA LEU A 177 -2.26 1.20 13.80
C LEU A 177 -3.78 1.29 13.62
N HIS A 178 -4.28 2.27 12.86
CA HIS A 178 -5.72 2.42 12.56
C HIS A 178 -6.28 1.15 11.88
N SER A 179 -5.43 0.45 11.12
CA SER A 179 -5.82 -0.76 10.40
C SER A 179 -6.26 -1.88 11.34
N LEU A 180 -5.83 -1.88 12.61
CA LEU A 180 -6.20 -2.90 13.62
C LEU A 180 -7.68 -2.82 14.03
N PRO A 181 -8.19 -1.70 14.58
CA PRO A 181 -9.62 -1.57 14.85
C PRO A 181 -10.46 -1.61 13.57
N GLU A 182 -9.92 -1.20 12.43
CA GLU A 182 -10.62 -1.28 11.14
C GLU A 182 -10.93 -2.73 10.74
N LEU A 183 -10.09 -3.72 11.11
CA LEU A 183 -10.41 -5.14 10.90
C LEU A 183 -11.73 -5.55 11.57
N TYR A 184 -12.00 -4.96 12.74
CA TYR A 184 -13.24 -5.17 13.48
C TYR A 184 -14.40 -4.39 12.86
N PHE A 185 -14.21 -3.10 12.53
CA PHE A 185 -15.26 -2.27 11.92
C PHE A 185 -15.72 -2.80 10.55
N GLN A 186 -14.81 -3.34 9.74
CA GLN A 186 -15.14 -3.93 8.43
C GLN A 186 -15.73 -5.33 8.50
N LYS A 187 -15.81 -5.94 9.69
CA LYS A 187 -16.19 -7.35 9.88
C LYS A 187 -15.35 -8.27 8.99
N THR A 188 -14.03 -8.06 8.98
CA THR A 188 -13.09 -8.88 8.22
C THR A 188 -13.30 -10.35 8.56
N LYS A 189 -13.29 -11.21 7.55
CA LYS A 189 -13.44 -12.65 7.76
C LYS A 189 -12.30 -13.19 8.62
N LYS A 190 -12.61 -14.09 9.54
CA LYS A 190 -11.63 -14.72 10.44
C LYS A 190 -10.45 -15.39 9.70
N GLU A 191 -10.69 -15.92 8.50
CA GLU A 191 -9.68 -16.52 7.63
C GLU A 191 -8.66 -15.51 7.06
N ASP A 192 -9.07 -14.25 6.90
CA ASP A 192 -8.23 -13.18 6.33
C ASP A 192 -7.46 -12.38 7.38
N ILE A 193 -7.91 -12.40 8.66
CA ILE A 193 -7.31 -11.63 9.77
C ILE A 193 -5.81 -11.95 9.94
N PRO A 194 -5.36 -13.22 10.05
CA PRO A 194 -3.94 -13.51 10.28
C PRO A 194 -3.05 -12.94 9.17
N ARG A 195 -3.52 -13.01 7.92
CA ARG A 195 -2.80 -12.44 6.78
C ARG A 195 -2.65 -10.92 6.93
N GLN A 196 -3.73 -10.21 7.27
CA GLN A 196 -3.70 -8.76 7.42
C GLN A 196 -2.84 -8.31 8.61
N LEU A 197 -2.90 -9.04 9.73
CA LEU A 197 -2.05 -8.77 10.90
C LEU A 197 -0.55 -8.88 10.57
N VAL A 198 -0.15 -9.85 9.75
CA VAL A 198 1.24 -9.96 9.29
C VAL A 198 1.66 -8.70 8.53
N TYR A 199 0.86 -8.23 7.57
CA TYR A 199 1.18 -7.01 6.82
C TYR A 199 1.22 -5.77 7.72
N ILE A 200 0.23 -5.58 8.58
CA ILE A 200 0.20 -4.47 9.55
C ILE A 200 1.46 -4.49 10.42
N SER A 201 1.83 -5.67 10.94
CA SER A 201 3.02 -5.82 11.78
C SER A 201 4.30 -5.50 11.02
N LEU A 202 4.42 -5.93 9.75
CA LEU A 202 5.59 -5.61 8.92
C LEU A 202 5.75 -4.10 8.75
N TYR A 203 4.67 -3.36 8.46
CA TYR A 203 4.74 -1.91 8.37
C TYR A 203 5.15 -1.28 9.70
N LEU A 204 4.48 -1.63 10.79
CA LEU A 204 4.76 -1.06 12.11
C LEU A 204 6.21 -1.32 12.55
N VAL A 205 6.72 -2.54 12.38
CA VAL A 205 8.10 -2.89 12.76
C VAL A 205 9.12 -2.10 11.94
N HIS A 206 8.95 -1.98 10.62
CA HIS A 206 9.93 -1.27 9.79
C HIS A 206 9.88 0.24 10.00
N ILE A 207 8.68 0.83 10.13
CA ILE A 207 8.52 2.26 10.37
C ILE A 207 9.03 2.63 11.77
N ALA A 208 8.61 1.89 12.80
CA ALA A 208 9.06 2.14 14.18
C ALA A 208 10.55 1.85 14.35
N GLY A 209 11.07 0.79 13.71
CA GLY A 209 12.50 0.48 13.71
C GLY A 209 13.33 1.59 13.08
N ALA A 210 12.92 2.12 11.92
CA ALA A 210 13.61 3.26 11.31
C ALA A 210 13.56 4.52 12.20
N TYR A 211 12.41 4.74 12.86
CA TYR A 211 12.18 5.89 13.72
C TYR A 211 13.01 5.87 15.01
N VAL A 212 12.99 4.73 15.72
CA VAL A 212 13.65 4.58 17.03
C VAL A 212 15.16 4.39 16.90
N LEU A 213 15.65 3.77 15.82
CA LEU A 213 17.08 3.55 15.60
C LEU A 213 17.78 4.74 14.91
N ASN A 214 17.12 5.88 14.76
CA ASN A 214 17.62 7.06 14.04
C ASN A 214 18.05 6.77 12.59
N LEU A 215 17.40 5.80 11.94
CA LEU A 215 17.58 5.46 10.52
C LEU A 215 16.53 6.17 9.65
N ASN A 216 16.07 7.34 10.09
CA ASN A 216 14.95 8.08 9.52
C ASN A 216 15.12 8.33 8.01
N ARG A 217 16.33 8.71 7.57
CA ARG A 217 16.64 9.01 6.16
C ARG A 217 16.49 7.78 5.28
N LEU A 218 17.09 6.67 5.67
CA LEU A 218 16.94 5.39 4.97
C LEU A 218 15.47 4.94 4.98
N GLY A 219 14.82 4.98 6.15
CA GLY A 219 13.42 4.60 6.30
C GLY A 219 12.49 5.37 5.36
N LEU A 220 12.67 6.69 5.25
CA LEU A 220 11.87 7.53 4.35
C LEU A 220 12.05 7.12 2.88
N VAL A 221 13.29 6.94 2.42
CA VAL A 221 13.56 6.51 1.03
C VAL A 221 12.93 5.15 0.74
N LEU A 222 13.09 4.19 1.65
CA LEU A 222 12.54 2.84 1.47
C LEU A 222 11.00 2.84 1.48
N LEU A 223 10.37 3.66 2.35
CA LEU A 223 8.91 3.81 2.38
C LEU A 223 8.37 4.42 1.10
N VAL A 224 8.98 5.49 0.59
CA VAL A 224 8.55 6.14 -0.67
C VAL A 224 8.63 5.16 -1.84
N LEU A 225 9.75 4.45 -1.97
CA LEU A 225 9.95 3.45 -3.02
C LEU A 225 8.90 2.33 -2.94
N HIS A 226 8.61 1.86 -1.73
CA HIS A 226 7.63 0.80 -1.52
C HIS A 226 6.20 1.28 -1.80
N TYR A 227 5.80 2.42 -1.25
CA TYR A 227 4.46 2.99 -1.44
C TYR A 227 4.17 3.34 -2.89
N PHE A 228 5.17 3.77 -3.66
CA PHE A 228 5.01 3.99 -5.10
C PHE A 228 4.56 2.72 -5.83
N VAL A 229 5.23 1.59 -5.56
CA VAL A 229 4.89 0.32 -6.20
C VAL A 229 3.53 -0.21 -5.73
N GLU A 230 3.21 -0.08 -4.44
CA GLU A 230 1.90 -0.48 -3.93
C GLU A 230 0.78 0.39 -4.50
N LEU A 231 1.00 1.70 -4.66
CA LEU A 231 0.08 2.60 -5.34
C LEU A 231 -0.22 2.12 -6.76
N LEU A 232 0.81 1.78 -7.54
CA LEU A 232 0.63 1.27 -8.90
C LEU A 232 -0.17 -0.02 -8.94
N PHE A 233 0.04 -0.93 -7.99
CA PHE A 233 -0.77 -2.15 -7.87
C PHE A 233 -2.24 -1.84 -7.64
N HIS A 234 -2.52 -1.01 -6.64
CA HIS A 234 -3.89 -0.72 -6.23
C HIS A 234 -4.65 0.12 -7.25
N VAL A 235 -4.00 1.10 -7.89
CA VAL A 235 -4.56 1.85 -9.00
C VAL A 235 -4.83 0.94 -10.20
N SER A 236 -3.88 0.06 -10.55
CA SER A 236 -4.08 -0.92 -11.64
C SER A 236 -5.27 -1.83 -11.36
N ARG A 237 -5.44 -2.26 -10.11
CA ARG A 237 -6.57 -3.10 -9.68
C ARG A 237 -7.90 -2.37 -9.74
N LEU A 238 -7.95 -1.09 -9.35
CA LEU A 238 -9.15 -0.25 -9.49
C LEU A 238 -9.54 -0.05 -10.97
N VAL A 239 -8.56 0.25 -11.82
CA VAL A 239 -8.76 0.42 -13.27
C VAL A 239 -9.25 -0.88 -13.90
N TYR A 240 -8.65 -2.01 -13.54
CA TYR A 240 -9.07 -3.34 -13.98
C TYR A 240 -10.52 -3.65 -13.58
N PHE A 241 -10.93 -3.29 -12.36
CA PHE A 241 -12.31 -3.49 -11.95
C PHE A 241 -13.31 -2.65 -12.75
N SER A 242 -12.92 -1.47 -13.23
CA SER A 242 -13.77 -0.69 -14.13
C SER A 242 -13.74 -1.18 -15.59
N ASN A 243 -12.62 -1.73 -16.06
CA ASN A 243 -12.49 -2.27 -17.41
C ASN A 243 -11.46 -3.40 -17.43
N GLU A 244 -11.95 -4.62 -17.63
CA GLU A 244 -11.14 -5.83 -17.52
C GLU A 244 -10.10 -5.98 -18.64
N ASN A 245 -10.25 -5.22 -19.74
CA ASN A 245 -9.29 -5.16 -20.84
C ASN A 245 -8.02 -4.35 -20.49
N ARG A 246 -8.03 -3.56 -19.41
CA ARG A 246 -6.89 -2.69 -19.03
C ARG A 246 -5.90 -3.41 -18.11
N GLN A 247 -5.21 -4.41 -18.65
CA GLN A 247 -4.21 -5.21 -17.91
C GLN A 247 -2.81 -4.60 -17.86
N MET A 248 -2.51 -3.62 -18.73
CA MET A 248 -1.17 -3.07 -18.90
C MET A 248 -0.56 -2.54 -17.59
N GLY A 249 -1.39 -1.97 -16.70
CA GLY A 249 -0.94 -1.49 -15.39
C GLY A 249 -0.30 -2.58 -14.52
N PHE A 250 -0.82 -3.81 -14.56
CA PHE A 250 -0.23 -4.93 -13.83
C PHE A 250 1.13 -5.36 -14.39
N THR A 251 1.35 -5.22 -15.69
CA THR A 251 2.66 -5.51 -16.31
C THR A 251 3.69 -4.48 -15.88
N VAL A 252 3.33 -3.18 -15.93
CA VAL A 252 4.20 -2.08 -15.47
C VAL A 252 4.52 -2.24 -13.99
N TRP A 253 3.49 -2.51 -13.18
CA TRP A 253 3.67 -2.79 -11.75
C TRP A 253 4.61 -3.97 -11.51
N ALA A 254 4.47 -5.09 -12.22
CA ALA A 254 5.29 -6.27 -12.00
C ALA A 254 6.80 -6.00 -12.23
N VAL A 255 7.14 -5.24 -13.27
CA VAL A 255 8.52 -4.83 -13.53
C VAL A 255 9.04 -3.91 -12.43
N LEU A 256 8.28 -2.85 -12.12
CA LEU A 256 8.68 -1.87 -11.11
C LEU A 256 8.73 -2.48 -9.70
N PHE A 257 7.91 -3.48 -9.42
CA PHE A 257 7.94 -4.22 -8.16
C PHE A 257 9.29 -4.87 -7.96
N VAL A 258 9.78 -5.65 -8.93
CA VAL A 258 11.10 -6.31 -8.85
C VAL A 258 12.21 -5.28 -8.71
N LEU A 259 12.20 -4.22 -9.53
CA LEU A 259 13.20 -3.15 -9.46
C LEU A 259 13.22 -2.47 -8.07
N ALA A 260 12.06 -2.19 -7.49
CA ALA A 260 11.96 -1.60 -6.17
C ALA A 260 12.48 -2.53 -5.07
N ARG A 261 12.29 -3.86 -5.17
CA ARG A 261 12.86 -4.79 -4.18
C ARG A 261 14.39 -4.83 -4.28
N LEU A 262 14.93 -4.86 -5.50
CA LEU A 262 16.37 -4.80 -5.73
C LEU A 262 16.97 -3.51 -5.17
N LEU A 263 16.37 -2.35 -5.49
CA LEU A 263 16.82 -1.06 -4.99
C LEU A 263 16.72 -0.96 -3.46
N THR A 264 15.65 -1.51 -2.85
CA THR A 264 15.51 -1.60 -1.39
C THR A 264 16.67 -2.36 -0.76
N LEU A 265 17.01 -3.53 -1.30
CA LEU A 265 18.13 -4.35 -0.80
C LEU A 265 19.46 -3.64 -1.00
N SER A 266 19.71 -3.10 -2.19
CA SER A 266 20.96 -2.40 -2.49
C SER A 266 21.19 -1.20 -1.58
N LEU A 267 20.18 -0.35 -1.38
CA LEU A 267 20.28 0.81 -0.50
C LEU A 267 20.45 0.41 0.97
N SER A 268 19.78 -0.65 1.41
CA SER A 268 19.89 -1.13 2.79
C SER A 268 21.28 -1.71 3.08
N VAL A 269 21.81 -2.54 2.17
CA VAL A 269 23.16 -3.10 2.28
C VAL A 269 24.21 -1.99 2.17
N LEU A 270 24.06 -1.06 1.24
CA LEU A 270 24.98 0.07 1.11
C LEU A 270 25.00 0.92 2.38
N THR A 271 23.83 1.27 2.92
CA THR A 271 23.71 2.18 4.07
C THR A 271 24.12 1.49 5.37
N VAL A 272 23.52 0.34 5.69
CA VAL A 272 23.70 -0.33 6.98
C VAL A 272 24.88 -1.29 6.95
N GLY A 273 25.06 -2.02 5.85
CA GLY A 273 26.08 -3.06 5.70
C GLY A 273 27.48 -2.51 5.42
N PHE A 274 27.61 -1.41 4.68
CA PHE A 274 28.90 -0.81 4.33
C PHE A 274 29.10 0.59 4.93
N GLY A 275 28.10 1.46 4.82
CA GLY A 275 28.19 2.85 5.28
C GLY A 275 28.39 2.95 6.79
N LEU A 276 27.43 2.42 7.56
CA LEU A 276 27.50 2.43 9.02
C LEU A 276 28.61 1.51 9.57
N SER A 277 28.96 0.42 8.89
CA SER A 277 30.03 -0.47 9.33
C SER A 277 31.43 0.13 9.18
N THR A 278 31.57 1.17 8.37
CA THR A 278 32.86 1.86 8.11
C THR A 278 32.90 3.23 8.77
N ALA A 279 31.80 3.66 9.41
CA ALA A 279 31.74 4.92 10.13
C ALA A 279 32.62 4.87 11.39
N GLU A 280 33.21 6.01 11.76
CA GLU A 280 34.09 6.12 12.92
C GLU A 280 33.34 5.94 14.25
N ASN A 281 32.06 6.31 14.29
CA ASN A 281 31.22 6.28 15.48
C ASN A 281 30.54 4.92 15.71
N GLN A 282 31.28 3.82 15.54
CA GLN A 282 30.77 2.50 15.91
C GLN A 282 30.67 2.37 17.42
N GLY A 283 29.52 1.90 17.90
CA GLY A 283 29.26 1.79 19.33
C GLY A 283 27.77 1.83 19.64
N PHE A 284 27.47 1.68 20.93
CA PHE A 284 26.14 1.81 21.49
C PHE A 284 26.15 2.92 22.53
N ASP A 285 25.35 3.95 22.31
CA ASP A 285 25.11 5.04 23.26
C ASP A 285 23.65 5.47 23.17
N LEU A 286 22.89 5.14 24.21
CA LEU A 286 21.46 5.45 24.28
C LEU A 286 21.21 6.97 24.42
N ALA A 287 22.09 7.69 25.11
CA ALA A 287 21.94 9.13 25.33
C ALA A 287 22.22 9.91 24.05
N ALA A 288 23.24 9.50 23.28
CA ALA A 288 23.52 10.07 21.96
C ALA A 288 22.61 9.52 20.85
N GLY A 289 21.77 8.52 21.13
CA GLY A 289 20.91 7.86 20.15
C GLY A 289 21.68 7.04 19.11
N ASN A 290 22.91 6.62 19.43
CA ASN A 290 23.77 5.82 18.57
C ASN A 290 23.53 4.33 18.81
N PHE A 291 23.01 3.64 17.78
CA PHE A 291 22.78 2.20 17.81
C PHE A 291 23.69 1.44 16.83
N ASN A 292 24.82 2.03 16.43
CA ASN A 292 25.72 1.49 15.40
C ASN A 292 26.63 0.35 15.92
N ILE A 293 26.03 -0.71 16.42
CA ILE A 293 26.72 -1.97 16.77
C ILE A 293 26.41 -3.07 15.75
N PHE A 294 27.32 -4.03 15.63
CA PHE A 294 27.20 -5.15 14.69
C PHE A 294 25.86 -5.89 14.81
N PHE A 295 25.40 -6.16 16.04
CA PHE A 295 24.14 -6.85 16.29
C PHE A 295 22.92 -6.11 15.72
N VAL A 296 22.84 -4.79 15.93
CA VAL A 296 21.74 -3.96 15.41
C VAL A 296 21.80 -3.93 13.89
N ARG A 297 22.98 -3.74 13.30
CA ARG A 297 23.16 -3.72 11.83
C ARG A 297 22.67 -5.03 11.18
N ILE A 298 23.10 -6.18 11.71
CA ILE A 298 22.67 -7.49 11.21
C ILE A 298 21.18 -7.71 11.43
N THR A 299 20.62 -7.27 12.56
CA THR A 299 19.18 -7.40 12.83
C THR A 299 18.35 -6.59 11.82
N VAL A 300 18.73 -5.33 11.57
CA VAL A 300 18.06 -4.46 10.59
C VAL A 300 18.15 -5.05 9.18
N LEU A 301 19.35 -5.48 8.75
CA LEU A 301 19.54 -6.09 7.44
C LEU A 301 18.75 -7.40 7.31
N SER A 302 18.75 -8.24 8.34
CA SER A 302 18.00 -9.50 8.35
C SER A 302 16.49 -9.24 8.27
N ALA A 303 15.96 -8.29 9.03
CA ALA A 303 14.54 -7.93 8.98
C ALA A 303 14.13 -7.46 7.59
N ILE A 304 14.93 -6.59 6.96
CA ILE A 304 14.68 -6.11 5.60
C ILE A 304 14.77 -7.27 4.60
N CYS A 305 15.85 -8.06 4.63
CA CYS A 305 16.06 -9.19 3.71
C CYS A 305 14.97 -10.24 3.82
N CYS A 306 14.60 -10.65 5.04
CA CYS A 306 13.50 -11.60 5.27
C CYS A 306 12.17 -11.06 4.72
N THR A 307 11.90 -9.78 4.92
CA THR A 307 10.68 -9.13 4.42
C THR A 307 10.67 -9.05 2.90
N GLN A 308 11.80 -8.69 2.26
CA GLN A 308 11.92 -8.69 0.80
C GLN A 308 11.78 -10.11 0.23
N ALA A 309 12.42 -11.12 0.84
CA ALA A 309 12.31 -12.51 0.43
C ALA A 309 10.87 -13.02 0.56
N PHE A 310 10.18 -12.70 1.66
CA PHE A 310 8.77 -13.04 1.87
C PHE A 310 7.88 -12.43 0.77
N MET A 311 8.05 -11.13 0.47
CA MET A 311 7.28 -10.47 -0.59
C MET A 311 7.59 -11.03 -1.99
N MET A 312 8.86 -11.30 -2.29
CA MET A 312 9.27 -11.90 -3.57
C MET A 312 8.72 -13.32 -3.72
N TRP A 313 8.74 -14.14 -2.66
CA TRP A 313 8.14 -15.47 -2.68
C TRP A 313 6.64 -15.40 -2.97
N LYS A 314 5.91 -14.46 -2.34
CA LYS A 314 4.49 -14.22 -2.62
C LYS A 314 4.25 -13.78 -4.07
N PHE A 315 5.07 -12.88 -4.58
CA PHE A 315 4.99 -12.39 -5.96
C PHE A 315 5.25 -13.50 -6.99
N ILE A 316 6.30 -14.30 -6.79
CA ILE A 316 6.64 -15.44 -7.67
C ILE A 316 5.50 -16.45 -7.67
N ASN A 317 4.97 -16.83 -6.51
CA ASN A 317 3.83 -17.75 -6.44
C ASN A 317 2.59 -17.21 -7.15
N PHE A 318 2.33 -15.90 -7.03
CA PHE A 318 1.25 -15.24 -7.76
C PHE A 318 1.46 -15.30 -9.27
N GLN A 319 2.67 -15.00 -9.74
CA GLN A 319 2.99 -14.99 -11.16
C GLN A 319 3.00 -16.41 -11.77
N LEU A 320 3.53 -17.40 -11.06
CA LEU A 320 3.49 -18.82 -11.45
C LEU A 320 2.05 -19.33 -11.53
N ARG A 321 1.18 -18.94 -10.58
CA ARG A 321 -0.23 -19.27 -10.64
C ARG A 321 -0.90 -18.66 -11.87
N ARG A 322 -0.68 -17.37 -12.13
CA ARG A 322 -1.23 -16.69 -13.31
C ARG A 322 -0.75 -17.32 -14.62
N TRP A 323 0.53 -17.72 -14.69
CA TRP A 323 1.07 -18.39 -15.86
C TRP A 323 0.41 -19.75 -16.09
N ARG A 324 0.27 -20.58 -15.04
CA ARG A 324 -0.46 -21.86 -15.12
C ARG A 324 -1.89 -21.68 -15.64
N GLU A 325 -2.64 -20.73 -15.09
CA GLU A 325 -4.01 -20.44 -15.51
C GLU A 325 -4.08 -20.01 -17.00
N HIS A 326 -3.12 -19.22 -17.48
CA HIS A 326 -3.03 -18.86 -18.90
C HIS A 326 -2.65 -20.05 -19.81
N SER A 327 -1.71 -20.89 -19.38
CA SER A 327 -1.31 -22.10 -20.11
C SER A 327 -2.47 -23.09 -20.23
N ASP A 328 -3.23 -23.29 -19.13
CA ASP A 328 -4.40 -24.16 -19.11
C ASP A 328 -5.49 -23.61 -20.04
N ALA A 329 -5.77 -22.31 -20.00
CA ALA A 329 -6.75 -21.66 -20.89
C ALA A 329 -6.35 -21.76 -22.38
N GLN A 330 -5.06 -21.65 -22.70
CA GLN A 330 -4.56 -21.84 -24.07
C GLN A 330 -4.66 -23.32 -24.50
N SER A 331 -4.38 -24.27 -23.60
CA SER A 331 -4.50 -25.69 -23.89
C SER A 331 -5.95 -26.11 -24.18
N LEU A 332 -6.92 -25.56 -23.44
CA LEU A 332 -8.35 -25.78 -23.65
C LEU A 332 -8.83 -25.20 -24.99
N LYS A 333 -8.38 -23.99 -25.35
CA LYS A 333 -8.68 -23.39 -26.66
C LYS A 333 -8.11 -24.21 -27.83
N LYS A 334 -6.92 -24.81 -27.67
CA LYS A 334 -6.31 -25.66 -28.70
C LYS A 334 -7.04 -27.01 -28.86
N LYS A 335 -7.62 -27.55 -27.78
CA LYS A 335 -8.46 -28.77 -27.82
C LYS A 335 -9.86 -28.55 -28.41
N GLN A 336 -10.39 -27.32 -28.39
CA GLN A 336 -11.71 -26.97 -28.94
C GLN A 336 -11.68 -26.49 -30.39
N ALA A 337 -10.51 -26.33 -31.02
CA ALA A 337 -10.43 -26.03 -32.45
C ALA A 337 -10.77 -27.29 -33.28
N PRO A 338 -11.77 -27.25 -34.19
CA PRO A 338 -12.15 -28.43 -34.97
C PRO A 338 -11.00 -28.82 -35.90
N SER A 339 -10.60 -30.09 -35.86
CA SER A 339 -9.71 -30.67 -36.85
C SER A 339 -10.39 -30.59 -38.22
N LYS A 340 -10.05 -29.60 -39.04
CA LYS A 340 -10.36 -29.65 -40.48
C LYS A 340 -9.70 -30.91 -41.03
N GLY A 341 -10.54 -31.84 -41.45
CA GLY A 341 -10.16 -33.19 -41.86
C GLY A 341 -9.13 -33.20 -42.98
N LYS A 342 -8.11 -34.03 -42.81
CA LYS A 342 -7.31 -34.51 -43.94
C LYS A 342 -8.17 -35.50 -44.72
N SER A 343 -8.75 -35.04 -45.82
CA SER A 343 -9.32 -35.92 -46.85
C SER A 343 -8.20 -36.81 -47.41
N LYS A 344 -8.46 -38.11 -47.43
CA LYS A 344 -7.59 -39.16 -47.96
C LYS A 344 -8.33 -39.79 -49.14
N LYS A 345 -7.83 -39.58 -50.37
CA LYS A 345 -8.18 -40.27 -51.64
C LYS A 345 -7.43 -39.58 -52.78
N ASP A 346 -6.95 -40.19 -53.84
CA ASP A 346 -6.39 -41.50 -54.14
C ASP A 346 -5.49 -41.26 -55.37
N LYS A 347 -4.52 -42.14 -55.61
CA LYS A 347 -3.52 -42.03 -56.67
C LYS A 347 -4.00 -42.76 -57.94
N VAL A 348 -3.65 -42.19 -59.12
CA VAL A 348 -3.29 -42.87 -60.41
C VAL A 348 -4.33 -43.01 -61.55
N ASN A 349 -3.90 -42.49 -62.72
CA ASN A 349 -4.14 -42.79 -64.15
C ASN A 349 -5.48 -42.49 -64.87
N GLY A 350 -5.35 -41.89 -66.07
CA GLY A 350 -6.24 -42.14 -67.21
C GLY A 350 -6.66 -40.94 -68.06
N VAL A 351 -5.83 -40.57 -69.05
CA VAL A 351 -6.13 -40.27 -70.48
C VAL A 351 -7.43 -39.53 -70.88
N ASN A 352 -7.21 -38.42 -71.62
CA ASN A 352 -8.00 -37.77 -72.70
C ASN A 352 -9.54 -37.74 -72.65
N GLY A 353 -10.10 -36.55 -72.87
CA GLY A 353 -11.46 -36.43 -73.39
C GLY A 353 -12.10 -35.06 -73.20
N VAL A 354 -11.92 -34.22 -74.22
CA VAL A 354 -12.70 -33.05 -74.64
C VAL A 354 -14.15 -33.02 -74.10
N ASN A 355 -14.60 -31.86 -73.58
CA ASN A 355 -15.92 -31.32 -73.93
C ASN A 355 -16.07 -29.84 -73.57
N PHE A 356 -16.50 -29.08 -74.58
CA PHE A 356 -16.95 -27.69 -74.55
C PHE A 356 -18.46 -27.68 -74.86
N HIS A 357 -19.16 -26.66 -74.35
CA HIS A 357 -20.53 -26.23 -74.62
C HIS A 357 -21.74 -26.78 -73.84
N GLY A 358 -22.61 -25.82 -73.49
CA GLY A 358 -24.04 -25.99 -73.20
C GLY A 358 -24.40 -25.62 -71.75
N ALA A 359 -24.57 -24.34 -71.40
CA ALA A 359 -25.78 -23.53 -71.54
C ALA A 359 -26.87 -23.83 -70.47
N ASP A 360 -27.20 -22.74 -69.74
CA ASP A 360 -28.48 -22.32 -69.16
C ASP A 360 -29.21 -23.11 -68.04
N SER A 361 -29.22 -22.48 -66.85
CA SER A 361 -30.38 -22.01 -66.03
C SER A 361 -31.78 -22.59 -66.35
N PRO A 362 -32.68 -22.84 -65.35
CA PRO A 362 -33.25 -21.74 -64.56
C PRO A 362 -33.64 -22.00 -63.08
N ARG A 363 -33.81 -20.88 -62.38
CA ARG A 363 -34.39 -20.62 -61.04
C ARG A 363 -35.69 -21.36 -60.66
N SER A 364 -35.85 -21.61 -59.36
CA SER A 364 -37.02 -21.25 -58.50
C SER A 364 -36.59 -21.36 -57.02
N ARG A 365 -36.67 -20.37 -56.11
CA ARG A 365 -37.71 -19.52 -55.46
C ARG A 365 -38.40 -20.17 -54.23
N LYS A 366 -38.20 -19.52 -53.06
CA LYS A 366 -38.95 -19.56 -51.76
C LYS A 366 -38.84 -20.87 -50.94
N GLU A 367 -38.77 -20.86 -49.59
CA GLU A 367 -39.68 -20.27 -48.60
C GLU A 367 -39.03 -19.91 -47.25
N LYS A 368 -39.75 -19.08 -46.48
CA LYS A 368 -39.56 -18.74 -45.06
C LYS A 368 -40.50 -19.58 -44.20
N SER A 369 -40.06 -19.97 -43.00
CA SER A 369 -40.80 -20.06 -41.73
C SER A 369 -39.81 -20.63 -40.70
N SER A 370 -39.80 -20.34 -39.39
CA SER A 370 -40.49 -19.41 -38.50
C SER A 370 -39.57 -19.22 -37.29
#